data_AF-A0A927IT96-F1
#
_entry.id   AF-A0A927IT96-F1
#
_cell.length_a   1.000
_cell.length_b   1.000
_cell.length_c   1.000
_cell.angle_alpha   90.00
_cell.angle_beta   90.00
_cell.angle_gamma   90.00
#
_symmetry.space_group_name_H-M   'P 1'
#
loop_
_entity.id
_entity.type
_entity.pdbx_description
1 polymer ?
#
loop_
_entity_poly.entity_id
_entity_poly.type
_entity_poly.pdbx_seq_one_letter_code
_entity_poly.pdbx_strand_id
1 'polypeptide(L)'
;MRTVIGLAVLLLTSPVAAQPFHHPYGEWREYNRDWLAACPDVINEDAADYYGNSCFASTGSVEVNDANLPAYKLTLLRNRLDGALDLAVTVAPTKGQFDPDRPMTLQFPGDEPVDLHQGVDFEIRYNTINQFFLLEPRKSEIIEHMKRRNAVILSVPLKEEMRPVVTRLSLQGVMASLDFMTTYARKVTRY
;
A
#
# COMPACT_ATOMS: atom_id res chain seq x y z
N MET A 1 23.07 -24.21 -49.72
CA MET A 1 23.57 -24.49 -48.36
C MET A 1 23.86 -23.16 -47.68
N ARG A 2 23.28 -22.93 -46.48
CA ARG A 2 23.78 -22.20 -45.29
C ARG A 2 24.45 -20.82 -45.51
N THR A 3 24.15 -19.75 -44.77
CA THR A 3 23.90 -19.69 -43.33
C THR A 3 23.27 -18.34 -42.97
N VAL A 4 22.19 -18.36 -42.19
CA VAL A 4 21.65 -17.21 -41.47
C VAL A 4 22.55 -16.98 -40.25
N ILE A 5 23.05 -15.76 -40.03
CA ILE A 5 23.63 -15.37 -38.74
C ILE A 5 22.85 -14.15 -38.26
N GLY A 6 21.81 -14.44 -37.48
CA GLY A 6 21.15 -13.46 -36.62
C GLY A 6 21.96 -13.32 -35.34
N LEU A 7 22.29 -12.08 -34.98
CA LEU A 7 22.79 -11.73 -33.65
C LEU A 7 21.66 -11.04 -32.90
N ALA A 8 20.80 -11.84 -32.26
CA ALA A 8 19.84 -11.36 -31.29
C ALA A 8 20.56 -11.17 -29.95
N VAL A 9 21.13 -9.98 -29.73
CA VAL A 9 21.53 -9.53 -28.39
C VAL A 9 20.26 -9.09 -27.67
N LEU A 10 19.50 -10.05 -27.14
CA LEU A 10 18.53 -9.77 -26.10
C LEU A 10 19.32 -9.46 -24.82
N LEU A 11 19.53 -8.17 -24.59
CA LEU A 11 19.97 -7.64 -23.31
C LEU A 11 19.06 -8.20 -22.21
N LEU A 12 19.61 -9.08 -21.40
CA LEU A 12 19.08 -9.45 -20.09
C LEU A 12 19.19 -8.23 -19.17
N THR A 13 18.40 -7.18 -19.43
CA THR A 13 18.17 -6.12 -18.44
C THR A 13 17.28 -6.72 -17.35
N SER A 14 17.89 -7.49 -16.46
CA SER A 14 17.29 -7.77 -15.16
C SER A 14 16.95 -6.40 -14.57
N PRO A 15 15.70 -6.11 -14.20
CA PRO A 15 15.38 -4.86 -13.55
C PRO A 15 16.28 -4.76 -12.33
N VAL A 16 17.12 -3.71 -12.28
CA VAL A 16 17.88 -3.37 -11.08
C VAL A 16 16.83 -3.06 -10.02
N ALA A 17 16.51 -4.04 -9.17
CA ALA A 17 15.83 -3.79 -7.92
C ALA A 17 16.74 -2.84 -7.14
N ALA A 18 16.25 -1.64 -6.85
CA ALA A 18 16.99 -0.69 -6.05
C ALA A 18 17.26 -1.35 -4.69
N GLN A 19 18.52 -1.50 -4.30
CA GLN A 19 18.85 -2.11 -3.02
C GLN A 19 18.26 -1.26 -1.88
N PRO A 20 17.88 -1.89 -0.75
CA PRO A 20 17.50 -1.16 0.45
C PRO A 20 18.55 -0.11 0.82
N PHE A 21 18.09 1.09 1.15
CA PHE A 21 18.93 2.21 1.56
C PHE A 21 18.46 2.75 2.91
N HIS A 22 19.40 3.32 3.66
CA HIS A 22 19.10 3.97 4.93
C HIS A 22 18.73 5.43 4.70
N HIS A 23 17.58 5.86 5.22
CA HIS A 23 17.08 7.22 5.10
C HIS A 23 17.58 8.08 6.27
N PRO A 24 17.97 9.35 6.06
CA PRO A 24 18.48 10.24 7.11
C PRO A 24 17.55 10.46 8.31
N TYR A 25 16.26 10.14 8.19
CA TYR A 25 15.28 10.23 9.28
C TYR A 25 15.16 8.96 10.13
N GLY A 26 16.06 7.98 9.97
CA GLY A 26 16.14 6.81 10.85
C GLY A 26 15.23 5.66 10.41
N GLU A 27 15.30 5.27 9.14
CA GLU A 27 14.57 4.12 8.63
C GLU A 27 15.25 3.50 7.40
N TRP A 28 15.09 2.19 7.24
CA TRP A 28 15.39 1.52 5.98
C TRP A 28 14.27 1.74 4.99
N ARG A 29 14.59 1.97 3.72
CA ARG A 29 13.63 2.12 2.63
C ARG A 29 14.02 1.31 1.41
N GLU A 30 13.04 0.88 0.64
CA GLU A 30 13.23 0.23 -0.66
C GLU A 30 12.07 0.60 -1.61
N TYR A 31 12.42 0.90 -2.87
CA TYR A 31 11.43 1.11 -3.92
C TYR A 31 11.15 -0.20 -4.66
N ASN A 32 9.91 -0.67 -4.54
CA ASN A 32 9.40 -1.88 -5.16
C ASN A 32 8.40 -1.51 -6.26
N ARG A 33 8.91 -1.16 -7.45
CA ARG A 33 8.09 -0.60 -8.55
C ARG A 33 7.37 0.68 -8.09
N ASP A 34 6.04 0.64 -8.03
CA ASP A 34 5.18 1.76 -7.63
C ASP A 34 4.90 1.79 -6.11
N TRP A 35 5.63 0.98 -5.33
CA TRP A 35 5.53 0.90 -3.89
C TRP A 35 6.81 1.40 -3.23
N LEU A 36 6.67 2.17 -2.15
CA LEU A 36 7.76 2.49 -1.25
C LEU A 36 7.55 1.75 0.06
N ALA A 37 8.46 0.84 0.38
CA ALA A 37 8.50 0.14 1.65
C ALA A 37 9.49 0.83 2.59
N ALA A 38 9.15 0.90 3.87
CA ALA A 38 9.94 1.54 4.90
C ALA A 38 9.85 0.76 6.23
N CYS A 39 10.95 0.73 6.98
CA CYS A 39 10.96 0.19 8.33
C CYS A 39 11.85 1.05 9.24
N PRO A 40 11.27 1.74 10.24
CA PRO A 40 12.01 2.54 11.21
C PRO A 40 13.07 1.76 11.97
N ASP A 41 14.18 2.41 12.30
CA ASP A 41 15.29 1.75 13.01
C ASP A 41 14.89 1.33 14.44
N VAL A 42 14.01 2.12 15.06
CA VAL A 42 13.62 2.01 16.46
C VAL A 42 12.16 1.57 16.57
N ILE A 43 11.84 0.77 17.60
CA ILE A 43 10.47 0.44 17.98
C ILE A 43 10.08 1.35 19.15
N ASN A 44 9.07 2.19 18.95
CA ASN A 44 8.42 2.95 20.01
C ASN A 44 7.03 2.36 20.26
N GLU A 45 6.90 1.56 21.32
CA GLU A 45 5.63 0.92 21.70
C GLU A 45 4.59 1.93 22.21
N ASP A 46 5.04 3.09 22.69
CA ASP A 46 4.19 4.18 23.18
C ASP A 46 3.77 5.16 22.07
N ALA A 47 4.12 4.89 20.81
CA ALA A 47 3.75 5.76 19.70
C ALA A 47 2.23 5.81 19.50
N ALA A 48 1.72 7.01 19.20
CA ALA A 48 0.31 7.24 18.96
C ALA A 48 -0.16 6.77 17.56
N ASP A 49 0.76 6.32 16.71
CA ASP A 49 0.52 5.86 15.35
C ASP A 49 1.24 4.54 15.06
N TYR A 50 0.94 3.96 13.89
CA TYR A 50 1.59 2.73 13.45
C TYR A 50 3.08 2.90 13.14
N TYR A 51 3.56 4.12 12.90
CA TYR A 51 4.93 4.37 12.46
C TYR A 51 5.92 3.98 13.56
N GLY A 52 5.56 4.14 14.84
CA GLY A 52 6.44 3.75 15.93
C GLY A 52 6.72 2.26 16.04
N ASN A 53 5.81 1.37 15.61
CA ASN A 53 5.91 -0.06 15.88
C ASN A 53 5.78 -0.97 14.65
N SER A 54 5.59 -0.40 13.46
CA SER A 54 5.36 -1.17 12.23
C SER A 54 6.38 -0.84 11.15
N CYS A 55 6.78 -1.84 10.37
CA CYS A 55 7.22 -1.55 9.00
C CYS A 55 5.97 -1.31 8.15
N PHE A 56 6.06 -0.51 7.10
CA PHE A 56 4.93 -0.23 6.23
C PHE A 56 5.37 -0.09 4.79
N ALA A 57 4.44 -0.29 3.85
CA ALA A 57 4.67 -0.03 2.44
C ALA A 57 3.42 0.60 1.84
N SER A 58 3.60 1.56 0.94
CA SER A 58 2.45 2.23 0.32
C SER A 58 2.64 2.50 -1.16
N THR A 59 1.52 2.56 -1.87
CA THR A 59 1.38 3.07 -3.22
C THR A 59 0.29 4.14 -3.24
N GLY A 60 0.27 4.98 -4.28
CA GLY A 60 -0.64 6.12 -4.36
C GLY A 60 -1.20 6.34 -5.77
N SER A 61 -2.28 7.12 -5.83
CA SER A 61 -2.86 7.62 -7.06
C SER A 61 -1.94 8.58 -7.78
N VAL A 62 -2.16 8.73 -9.09
CA VAL A 62 -1.55 9.79 -9.91
C VAL A 62 -2.09 11.17 -9.51
N GLU A 63 -3.37 11.24 -9.15
CA GLU A 63 -3.96 12.45 -8.57
C GLU A 63 -3.27 12.78 -7.23
N VAL A 64 -2.88 14.03 -7.07
CA VAL A 64 -2.26 14.57 -5.86
C VAL A 64 -3.14 15.65 -5.24
N ASN A 65 -3.02 15.83 -3.93
CA ASN A 65 -3.68 16.89 -3.19
C ASN A 65 -2.82 18.16 -3.09
N ASP A 66 -3.30 19.17 -2.36
CA ASP A 66 -2.62 20.46 -2.22
C ASP A 66 -1.25 20.38 -1.53
N ALA A 67 -0.97 19.29 -0.80
CA ALA A 67 0.34 19.01 -0.22
C ALA A 67 1.28 18.26 -1.19
N ASN A 68 0.87 18.10 -2.46
CA ASN A 68 1.57 17.31 -3.48
C ASN A 68 1.80 15.84 -3.06
N LEU A 69 0.88 15.30 -2.25
CA LEU A 69 0.85 13.90 -1.85
C LEU A 69 -0.28 13.18 -2.62
N PRO A 70 -0.18 11.86 -2.87
CA PRO A 70 -1.26 11.14 -3.53
C PRO A 70 -2.59 11.31 -2.82
N ALA A 71 -3.63 11.68 -3.57
CA ALA A 71 -4.99 11.87 -3.06
C ALA A 71 -5.58 10.57 -2.50
N TYR A 72 -5.18 9.42 -3.05
CA TYR A 72 -5.62 8.10 -2.59
C TYR A 72 -4.42 7.18 -2.43
N LYS A 73 -4.38 6.40 -1.36
CA LYS A 73 -3.27 5.47 -1.09
C LYS A 73 -3.76 4.13 -0.58
N LEU A 74 -3.00 3.08 -0.88
CA LEU A 74 -3.02 1.83 -0.13
C LEU A 74 -1.76 1.73 0.70
N THR A 75 -1.90 1.35 1.96
CA THR A 75 -0.79 1.15 2.88
C THR A 75 -0.90 -0.24 3.51
N LEU A 76 0.08 -1.09 3.25
CA LEU A 76 0.29 -2.34 3.98
C LEU A 76 1.16 -2.05 5.20
N LEU A 77 0.82 -2.69 6.31
CA LEU A 77 1.58 -2.57 7.54
C LEU A 77 1.94 -3.96 8.05
N ARG A 78 3.12 -4.06 8.65
CA ARG A 78 3.56 -5.24 9.39
C ARG A 78 3.97 -4.79 10.78
N ASN A 79 3.14 -5.11 11.77
CA ASN A 79 3.48 -4.89 13.16
C ASN A 79 4.76 -5.68 13.49
N ARG A 80 5.74 -5.00 14.10
CA ARG A 80 7.05 -5.60 14.38
C ARG A 80 7.07 -6.43 15.65
N LEU A 81 6.10 -6.23 16.54
CA LEU A 81 5.96 -6.93 17.81
C LEU A 81 5.38 -8.34 17.62
N ASP A 82 4.32 -8.47 16.83
CA ASP A 82 3.60 -9.74 16.63
C ASP A 82 3.64 -10.27 15.19
N GLY A 83 4.09 -9.46 14.24
CA GLY A 83 4.12 -9.81 12.82
C GLY A 83 2.77 -9.72 12.10
N ALA A 84 1.73 -9.23 12.75
CA ALA A 84 0.40 -9.07 12.16
C ALA A 84 0.44 -8.12 10.97
N LEU A 85 -0.32 -8.47 9.93
CA LEU A 85 -0.51 -7.62 8.76
C LEU A 85 -1.75 -6.75 8.92
N ASP A 86 -1.59 -5.52 8.42
CA ASP A 86 -2.66 -4.55 8.35
C ASP A 86 -2.75 -3.92 6.96
N LEU A 87 -3.91 -3.35 6.65
CA LEU A 87 -4.17 -2.69 5.38
C LEU A 87 -5.03 -1.44 5.63
N ALA A 88 -4.57 -0.32 5.10
CA ALA A 88 -5.29 0.94 5.17
C ALA A 88 -5.47 1.58 3.79
N VAL A 89 -6.62 2.22 3.60
CA VAL A 89 -6.90 3.12 2.48
C VAL A 89 -6.85 4.55 2.99
N THR A 90 -6.05 5.41 2.35
CA THR A 90 -6.08 6.86 2.62
C THR A 90 -6.93 7.56 1.58
N VAL A 91 -7.83 8.45 2.00
CA VAL A 91 -8.67 9.30 1.13
C VAL A 91 -8.44 10.77 1.49
N ALA A 92 -7.59 11.45 0.74
CA ALA A 92 -7.18 12.83 1.00
C ALA A 92 -7.18 13.70 -0.28
N PRO A 93 -8.26 13.74 -1.07
CA PRO A 93 -8.34 14.63 -2.23
C PRO A 93 -8.34 16.11 -1.81
N THR A 94 -8.00 17.01 -2.73
CA THR A 94 -8.09 18.47 -2.50
C THR A 94 -9.53 18.92 -2.19
N LYS A 95 -10.52 18.26 -2.79
CA LYS A 95 -11.95 18.59 -2.61
C LYS A 95 -12.75 17.35 -2.23
N GLY A 96 -13.73 17.57 -1.36
CA GLY A 96 -14.60 16.52 -0.84
C GLY A 96 -14.01 15.80 0.36
N GLN A 97 -14.89 15.17 1.12
CA GLN A 97 -14.55 14.28 2.23
C GLN A 97 -15.17 12.92 1.95
N PHE A 98 -14.57 11.85 2.47
CA PHE A 98 -15.18 10.53 2.40
C PHE A 98 -16.62 10.55 2.95
N ASP A 99 -17.51 9.87 2.23
CA ASP A 99 -18.91 9.70 2.62
C ASP A 99 -19.10 8.34 3.31
N PRO A 100 -19.26 8.32 4.65
CA PRO A 100 -19.32 7.07 5.41
C PRO A 100 -20.63 6.29 5.20
N ASP A 101 -21.66 6.92 4.63
CA ASP A 101 -22.98 6.30 4.42
C ASP A 101 -23.02 5.47 3.13
N ARG A 102 -21.98 5.55 2.29
CA ARG A 102 -21.85 4.79 1.05
C ARG A 102 -20.61 3.89 1.08
N PRO A 103 -20.67 2.69 0.49
CA PRO A 103 -19.52 1.79 0.49
C PRO A 103 -18.38 2.33 -0.37
N MET A 104 -17.16 2.10 0.10
CA MET A 104 -15.97 2.13 -0.74
C MET A 104 -15.86 0.79 -1.46
N THR A 105 -15.49 0.79 -2.74
CA THR A 105 -15.40 -0.46 -3.51
C THR A 105 -13.97 -0.71 -3.96
N LEU A 106 -13.51 -1.96 -3.82
CA LEU A 106 -12.28 -2.47 -4.42
C LEU A 106 -12.62 -3.44 -5.55
N GLN A 107 -12.13 -3.16 -6.75
CA GLN A 107 -12.35 -4.00 -7.92
C GLN A 107 -11.00 -4.52 -8.43
N PHE A 108 -10.76 -5.81 -8.26
CA PHE A 108 -9.61 -6.50 -8.84
C PHE A 108 -9.96 -6.98 -10.26
N PRO A 109 -9.08 -6.82 -11.27
CA PRO A 109 -9.38 -7.26 -12.63
C PRO A 109 -9.74 -8.76 -12.69
N GLY A 110 -10.95 -9.06 -13.15
CA GLY A 110 -11.47 -10.42 -13.31
C GLY A 110 -12.17 -11.01 -12.08
N ASP A 111 -12.27 -10.27 -10.98
CA ASP A 111 -13.02 -10.65 -9.77
C ASP A 111 -14.34 -9.84 -9.69
N GLU A 112 -15.26 -10.21 -8.79
CA GLU A 112 -16.39 -9.34 -8.44
C GLU A 112 -15.91 -8.13 -7.60
N PRO A 113 -16.58 -6.96 -7.70
CA PRO A 113 -16.27 -5.84 -6.82
C PRO A 113 -16.54 -6.19 -5.36
N VAL A 114 -15.66 -5.70 -4.48
CA VAL A 114 -15.75 -5.88 -3.03
C VAL A 114 -16.16 -4.56 -2.42
N ASP A 115 -17.39 -4.51 -1.89
CA ASP A 115 -17.88 -3.36 -1.14
C ASP A 115 -17.39 -3.41 0.31
N LEU A 116 -17.00 -2.25 0.81
CA LEU A 116 -16.48 -2.04 2.16
C LEU A 116 -17.32 -0.99 2.87
N HIS A 117 -17.88 -1.35 4.00
CA HIS A 117 -18.72 -0.47 4.82
C HIS A 117 -18.01 -0.01 6.09
N GLN A 118 -18.19 1.26 6.45
CA GLN A 118 -17.63 1.80 7.68
C GLN A 118 -18.23 1.12 8.91
N GLY A 119 -17.38 0.78 9.88
CA GLY A 119 -17.75 0.09 11.12
C GLY A 119 -17.99 -1.41 10.94
N VAL A 120 -17.95 -1.94 9.71
CA VAL A 120 -18.09 -3.37 9.40
C VAL A 120 -16.81 -3.90 8.77
N ASP A 121 -16.39 -3.31 7.65
CA ASP A 121 -15.22 -3.76 6.88
C ASP A 121 -14.00 -2.86 7.12
N PHE A 122 -14.19 -1.64 7.63
CA PHE A 122 -13.09 -0.76 8.02
C PHE A 122 -13.46 0.18 9.16
N GLU A 123 -12.44 0.71 9.81
CA GLU A 123 -12.54 1.72 10.88
C GLU A 123 -11.43 2.77 10.77
N ILE A 124 -11.55 3.83 11.56
CA ILE A 124 -10.49 4.84 11.72
C ILE A 124 -9.71 4.53 12.99
N ARG A 125 -8.38 4.60 12.91
CA ARG A 125 -7.47 4.46 14.05
C ARG A 125 -6.48 5.63 14.13
N TYR A 126 -5.75 5.71 15.24
CA TYR A 126 -4.60 6.63 15.44
C TYR A 126 -4.94 8.12 15.29
N ASN A 127 -6.15 8.52 15.71
CA ASN A 127 -6.64 9.91 15.63
C ASN A 127 -6.50 10.54 14.22
N THR A 128 -6.60 9.72 13.18
CA THR A 128 -6.67 10.18 11.79
C THR A 128 -8.14 10.45 11.41
N ILE A 129 -8.37 11.13 10.29
CA ILE A 129 -9.74 11.37 9.78
C ILE A 129 -9.95 10.80 8.36
N ASN A 130 -8.88 10.34 7.74
CA ASN A 130 -8.82 10.04 6.33
C ASN A 130 -8.07 8.73 6.03
N GLN A 131 -7.70 7.97 7.05
CA GLN A 131 -7.05 6.67 6.91
C GLN A 131 -7.96 5.58 7.50
N PHE A 132 -8.46 4.74 6.61
CA PHE A 132 -9.45 3.71 6.90
C PHE A 132 -8.78 2.36 6.90
N PHE A 133 -8.73 1.71 8.05
CA PHE A 133 -8.08 0.44 8.22
C PHE A 133 -9.09 -0.71 8.12
N LEU A 134 -8.74 -1.72 7.34
CA LEU A 134 -9.63 -2.84 7.08
C LEU A 134 -9.70 -3.80 8.27
N LEU A 135 -10.90 -4.33 8.50
CA LEU A 135 -11.23 -5.27 9.57
C LEU A 135 -11.25 -6.71 9.04
N GLU A 136 -11.08 -7.67 9.94
CA GLU A 136 -11.23 -9.09 9.59
C GLU A 136 -12.71 -9.47 9.42
N PRO A 137 -13.02 -10.49 8.58
CA PRO A 137 -12.09 -11.31 7.77
C PRO A 137 -11.65 -10.62 6.46
N ARG A 138 -12.32 -9.51 6.12
CA ARG A 138 -12.21 -8.84 4.82
C ARG A 138 -10.79 -8.39 4.51
N LYS A 139 -10.07 -7.90 5.51
CA LYS A 139 -8.66 -7.51 5.44
C LYS A 139 -7.79 -8.65 4.90
N SER A 140 -7.84 -9.83 5.53
CA SER A 140 -7.01 -10.97 5.12
C SER A 140 -7.30 -11.41 3.69
N GLU A 141 -8.57 -11.49 3.32
CA GLU A 141 -9.00 -11.82 1.96
C GLU A 141 -8.40 -10.85 0.92
N ILE A 142 -8.55 -9.54 1.16
CA ILE A 142 -8.07 -8.50 0.25
C ILE A 142 -6.56 -8.53 0.11
N ILE A 143 -5.81 -8.74 1.21
CA ILE A 143 -4.36 -8.90 1.16
C ILE A 143 -3.97 -10.08 0.25
N GLU A 144 -4.69 -11.21 0.32
CA GLU A 144 -4.45 -12.35 -0.58
C GLU A 144 -4.76 -12.04 -2.04
N HIS A 145 -5.80 -11.25 -2.34
CA HIS A 145 -6.02 -10.75 -3.69
C HIS A 145 -4.88 -9.83 -4.14
N MET A 146 -4.41 -8.94 -3.26
CA MET A 146 -3.31 -8.02 -3.58
C MET A 146 -2.01 -8.73 -3.94
N LYS A 147 -1.72 -9.87 -3.32
CA LYS A 147 -0.54 -10.70 -3.64
C LYS A 147 -0.57 -11.31 -5.04
N ARG A 148 -1.76 -11.51 -5.61
CA ARG A 148 -1.98 -12.25 -6.88
C ARG A 148 -2.31 -11.36 -8.07
N ARG A 149 -2.57 -10.07 -7.84
CA ARG A 149 -3.05 -9.12 -8.85
C ARG A 149 -2.02 -8.01 -9.04
N ASN A 150 -2.04 -7.39 -10.22
CA ASN A 150 -1.10 -6.31 -10.57
C ASN A 150 -1.68 -4.90 -10.39
N ALA A 151 -2.99 -4.78 -10.15
CA ALA A 151 -3.66 -3.52 -9.89
C ALA A 151 -5.03 -3.76 -9.23
N VAL A 152 -5.54 -2.71 -8.61
CA VAL A 152 -6.92 -2.62 -8.10
C VAL A 152 -7.52 -1.29 -8.54
N ILE A 153 -8.80 -1.30 -8.86
CA ILE A 153 -9.60 -0.09 -9.04
C ILE A 153 -10.25 0.22 -7.70
N LEU A 154 -9.94 1.38 -7.14
CA LEU A 154 -10.54 1.91 -5.92
C LEU A 154 -11.64 2.90 -6.31
N SER A 155 -12.84 2.67 -5.80
CA SER A 155 -13.97 3.59 -5.92
C SER A 155 -14.30 4.19 -4.56
N VAL A 156 -14.29 5.52 -4.47
CA VAL A 156 -14.47 6.26 -3.22
C VAL A 156 -15.66 7.21 -3.33
N PRO A 157 -16.74 7.01 -2.56
CA PRO A 157 -17.79 7.99 -2.46
C PRO A 157 -17.33 9.20 -1.65
N LEU A 158 -17.56 10.40 -2.20
CA LEU A 158 -17.29 11.66 -1.51
C LEU A 158 -18.61 12.38 -1.20
N LYS A 159 -18.69 13.04 -0.05
CA LYS A 159 -19.86 13.85 0.32
C LYS A 159 -20.16 14.87 -0.76
N GLU A 160 -21.45 15.11 -1.01
CA GLU A 160 -21.96 16.06 -2.01
C GLU A 160 -21.66 15.66 -3.47
N GLU A 161 -20.90 14.59 -3.71
CA GLU A 161 -20.64 14.03 -5.04
C GLU A 161 -21.58 12.86 -5.36
N MET A 162 -22.31 12.99 -6.46
CA MET A 162 -23.27 11.97 -6.90
C MET A 162 -22.58 10.67 -7.32
N ARG A 163 -21.41 10.78 -7.97
CA ARG A 163 -20.65 9.63 -8.46
C ARG A 163 -19.40 9.45 -7.63
N PRO A 164 -19.05 8.20 -7.24
CA PRO A 164 -17.76 7.92 -6.63
C PRO A 164 -16.60 8.35 -7.53
N VAL A 165 -15.53 8.82 -6.92
CA VAL A 165 -14.24 8.96 -7.62
C VAL A 165 -13.68 7.56 -7.86
N VAL A 166 -13.07 7.34 -9.02
CA VAL A 166 -12.50 6.05 -9.41
C VAL A 166 -11.05 6.25 -9.76
N THR A 167 -10.17 5.48 -9.11
CA THR A 167 -8.72 5.54 -9.35
C THR A 167 -8.12 4.14 -9.42
N ARG A 168 -7.07 3.98 -10.21
CA ARG A 168 -6.33 2.73 -10.34
C ARG A 168 -5.06 2.80 -9.52
N LEU A 169 -4.86 1.83 -8.65
CA LEU A 169 -3.64 1.69 -7.83
C LEU A 169 -2.86 0.46 -8.27
N SER A 170 -1.53 0.58 -8.32
CA SER A 170 -0.63 -0.51 -8.71
C SER A 170 -0.46 -1.51 -7.58
N LEU A 171 -0.38 -2.80 -7.90
CA LEU A 171 -0.09 -3.87 -6.93
C LEU A 171 1.21 -4.63 -7.27
N GLN A 172 1.94 -4.19 -8.29
CA GLN A 172 3.15 -4.90 -8.78
C GLN A 172 4.28 -4.97 -7.74
N GLY A 173 4.27 -4.11 -6.72
CA GLY A 173 5.25 -4.05 -5.65
C GLY A 173 4.86 -4.78 -4.36
N VAL A 174 3.66 -5.36 -4.28
CA VAL A 174 3.11 -5.90 -3.02
C VAL A 174 3.99 -7.01 -2.45
N MET A 175 4.32 -8.03 -3.24
CA MET A 175 5.10 -9.18 -2.76
C MET A 175 6.49 -8.76 -2.26
N ALA A 176 7.23 -8.00 -3.08
CA ALA A 176 8.56 -7.51 -2.70
C ALA A 176 8.51 -6.60 -1.45
N SER A 177 7.43 -5.82 -1.29
CA SER A 177 7.26 -4.98 -0.10
C SER A 177 6.97 -5.79 1.16
N LEU A 178 6.19 -6.86 1.06
CA LEU A 178 5.96 -7.80 2.17
C LEU A 178 7.26 -8.52 2.57
N ASP A 179 8.09 -8.90 1.59
CA ASP A 179 9.39 -9.52 1.82
C ASP A 179 10.36 -8.55 2.49
N PHE A 180 10.41 -7.30 2.03
CA PHE A 180 11.18 -6.23 2.69
C PHE A 180 10.73 -6.06 4.14
N MET A 181 9.44 -5.85 4.39
CA MET A 181 8.92 -5.64 5.75
C MET A 181 9.20 -6.83 6.65
N THR A 182 9.11 -8.06 6.13
CA THR A 182 9.44 -9.27 6.90
C THR A 182 10.93 -9.35 7.25
N THR A 183 11.80 -8.99 6.29
CA THR A 183 13.26 -9.00 6.46
C THR A 183 13.73 -7.95 7.46
N TYR A 184 13.18 -6.75 7.38
CA TYR A 184 13.64 -5.60 8.18
C TYR A 184 12.90 -5.44 9.50
N ALA A 185 11.70 -6.02 9.67
CA ALA A 185 11.00 -6.00 10.96
C ALA A 185 11.84 -6.61 12.10
N ARG A 186 12.68 -7.60 11.78
CA ARG A 186 13.55 -8.30 12.75
C ARG A 186 14.91 -7.64 12.95
N LYS A 187 15.31 -6.71 12.09
CA LYS A 187 16.56 -5.94 12.24
C LYS A 187 16.33 -4.81 13.24
N VAL A 188 16.17 -5.19 14.51
CA VAL A 188 16.22 -4.25 15.63
C VAL A 188 17.68 -4.25 16.09
N THR A 189 18.34 -3.09 16.11
CA THR A 189 19.49 -2.93 17.03
C THR A 189 18.93 -3.14 18.42
N ARG A 190 19.22 -4.30 19.02
CA ARG A 190 18.82 -4.62 20.39
C ARG A 190 19.18 -3.42 21.27
N TYR A 191 18.19 -2.94 22.02
CA TYR A 191 18.39 -2.03 23.15
C TYR A 191 19.43 -2.61 24.11
#